data_AF-A0A835LQ46-F1
#
_entry.id   AF-A0A835LQ46-F1
#
_cell.length_a   1.000
_cell.length_b   1.000
_cell.length_c   1.000
_cell.angle_alpha   90.00
_cell.angle_beta   90.00
_cell.angle_gamma   90.00
#
_symmetry.space_group_name_H-M   'P 1'
#
loop_
_entity.id
_entity.type
_entity.pdbx_description
1 polymer ?
#
loop_
_entity_poly.entity_id
_entity_poly.type
_entity_poly.pdbx_seq_one_letter_code
_entity_poly.pdbx_strand_id
1 'polypeptide(L)'
;MQILPKTAEWLVSEMGYGEYEIKGDPMMLYRPLISVYFGAAYLRWLSNFEGKERNEEFVVRTYRFGPKKATHKSTLDYWQRYLSVKQNLPTRRKNIDSDSSVPNDPTPVVSVTQKTLDLRDSFKGSYKENFVILLYDNAKVGDAWKYWDSRASPEDMEDLWKHSNVLKEWVMSGEKRGKVQFSLDAEKRTYLSRHELKAVAEIIVSKHFSTGEIKP
;
A
#
# COMPACT_ATOMS: atom_id res chain seq x y z
N MET A 1 3.24 2.47 -5.61
CA MET A 1 4.27 2.03 -4.66
C MET A 1 5.70 2.40 -5.11
N GLN A 2 6.01 3.68 -5.35
CA GLN A 2 7.36 4.18 -5.68
C GLN A 2 8.18 3.29 -6.65
N ILE A 3 7.53 2.75 -7.69
CA ILE A 3 8.20 1.99 -8.75
C ILE A 3 8.92 2.98 -9.67
N LEU A 4 10.16 2.67 -10.06
CA LEU A 4 10.91 3.47 -11.03
C LEU A 4 10.24 3.34 -12.40
N PRO A 5 10.14 4.43 -13.20
CA PRO A 5 9.58 4.36 -14.56
C PRO A 5 10.20 3.25 -15.41
N LYS A 6 11.53 3.13 -15.37
CA LYS A 6 12.27 2.05 -16.04
C LYS A 6 11.85 0.64 -15.61
N THR A 7 11.55 0.46 -14.32
CA THR A 7 11.07 -0.83 -13.80
C THR A 7 9.65 -1.12 -14.28
N ALA A 8 8.77 -0.11 -14.33
CA ALA A 8 7.43 -0.28 -14.85
C ALA A 8 7.42 -0.59 -16.36
N GLU A 9 8.22 0.14 -17.15
CA GLU A 9 8.41 -0.13 -18.58
C GLU A 9 8.89 -1.57 -18.81
N TRP A 10 9.90 -2.01 -18.06
CA TRP A 10 10.42 -3.37 -18.11
C TRP A 10 9.36 -4.43 -17.73
N LEU A 11 8.54 -4.17 -16.71
CA LEU A 11 7.44 -5.05 -16.33
C LEU A 11 6.40 -5.20 -17.45
N VAL A 12 6.11 -4.12 -18.18
CA VAL A 12 5.20 -4.14 -19.33
C VAL A 12 5.83 -4.88 -20.51
N SER A 13 7.08 -4.56 -20.86
CA SER A 13 7.71 -5.02 -22.10
C SER A 13 8.21 -6.45 -22.04
N GLU A 14 8.76 -6.88 -20.90
CA GLU A 14 9.44 -8.17 -20.77
C GLU A 14 8.69 -9.18 -19.90
N MET A 15 7.91 -8.69 -18.92
CA MET A 15 7.25 -9.56 -17.94
C MET A 15 5.75 -9.75 -18.17
N GLY A 16 5.17 -9.10 -19.19
CA GLY A 16 3.77 -9.27 -19.56
C GLY A 16 2.76 -8.52 -18.68
N TYR A 17 3.20 -7.61 -17.81
CA TYR A 17 2.30 -6.83 -16.93
C TYR A 17 1.73 -5.59 -17.64
N GLY A 18 1.01 -5.80 -18.74
CA GLY A 18 0.54 -4.74 -19.65
C GLY A 18 -0.86 -4.17 -19.41
N GLU A 19 -1.53 -4.46 -18.29
CA GLU A 19 -2.91 -4.02 -18.04
C GLU A 19 -3.09 -2.50 -18.11
N TYR A 20 -2.14 -1.74 -17.55
CA TYR A 20 -2.16 -0.29 -17.56
C TYR A 20 -1.11 0.25 -18.53
N GLU A 21 -1.55 1.15 -19.42
CA GLU A 21 -0.66 1.83 -20.36
C GLU A 21 0.14 2.93 -19.64
N ILE A 22 1.47 2.82 -19.68
CA ILE A 22 2.40 3.85 -19.18
C ILE A 22 3.28 4.41 -20.30
N LYS A 23 3.18 3.91 -21.54
CA LYS A 23 4.13 4.25 -22.61
C LYS A 23 4.18 5.77 -22.84
N GLY A 24 5.34 6.36 -22.53
CA GLY A 24 5.64 7.76 -22.78
C GLY A 24 5.19 8.75 -21.70
N ASP A 25 4.46 8.32 -20.67
CA ASP A 25 4.03 9.19 -19.57
C ASP A 25 4.33 8.59 -18.18
N PRO A 26 5.51 8.89 -17.60
CA PRO A 26 5.87 8.50 -16.24
C PRO A 26 4.87 8.99 -15.18
N MET A 27 4.07 10.01 -15.51
CA MET A 27 3.10 10.60 -14.59
C MET A 27 1.98 9.62 -14.23
N MET A 28 1.74 8.61 -15.07
CA MET A 28 0.76 7.53 -14.82
C MET A 28 1.07 6.75 -13.54
N LEU A 29 2.34 6.65 -13.13
CA LEU A 29 2.75 5.95 -11.90
C LEU A 29 2.36 6.67 -10.60
N TYR A 30 1.91 7.93 -10.69
CA TYR A 30 1.37 8.66 -9.55
C TYR A 30 -0.13 8.41 -9.34
N ARG A 31 -0.81 7.72 -10.27
CA ARG A 31 -2.20 7.29 -10.08
C ARG A 31 -2.23 6.13 -9.08
N PRO A 32 -3.05 6.19 -8.01
CA PRO A 32 -3.04 5.18 -6.94
C PRO A 32 -3.13 3.73 -7.43
N LEU A 33 -4.10 3.41 -8.29
CA LEU A 33 -4.32 2.06 -8.79
C LEU A 33 -3.14 1.56 -9.63
N ILE A 34 -2.71 2.35 -10.61
CA ILE A 34 -1.54 2.04 -11.46
C ILE A 34 -0.29 1.82 -10.60
N SER A 35 -0.06 2.72 -9.64
CA SER A 35 1.09 2.66 -8.75
C SER A 35 1.11 1.39 -7.90
N VAL A 36 -0.06 0.92 -7.45
CA VAL A 36 -0.20 -0.31 -6.66
C VAL A 36 -0.12 -1.54 -7.55
N TYR A 37 -0.70 -1.52 -8.75
CA TYR A 37 -0.59 -2.58 -9.75
C TYR A 37 0.88 -2.91 -10.08
N PHE A 38 1.68 -1.92 -10.47
CA PHE A 38 3.10 -2.17 -10.76
C PHE A 38 3.90 -2.55 -9.52
N GLY A 39 3.51 -2.04 -8.35
CA GLY A 39 4.08 -2.47 -7.08
C GLY A 39 3.85 -3.95 -6.80
N ALA A 40 2.61 -4.41 -6.96
CA ALA A 40 2.22 -5.81 -6.79
C ALA A 40 2.87 -6.73 -7.85
N ALA A 41 2.90 -6.30 -9.11
CA ALA A 41 3.59 -7.01 -10.19
C ALA A 41 5.09 -7.21 -9.86
N TYR A 42 5.75 -6.17 -9.37
CA TYR A 42 7.16 -6.25 -9.02
C TYR A 42 7.40 -7.14 -7.80
N LEU A 43 6.54 -7.06 -6.78
CA LEU A 43 6.60 -7.97 -5.63
C LEU A 43 6.43 -9.44 -6.06
N ARG A 44 5.47 -9.74 -6.94
CA ARG A 44 5.23 -11.09 -7.49
C ARG A 44 6.42 -11.60 -8.29
N TRP A 45 7.09 -10.72 -9.03
CA TRP A 45 8.31 -11.10 -9.74
C TRP A 45 9.48 -11.38 -8.79
N LEU A 46 9.70 -10.50 -7.79
CA LEU A 46 10.77 -10.69 -6.81
C LEU A 46 10.58 -11.94 -5.96
N SER A 47 9.32 -12.29 -5.63
CA SER A 47 9.02 -13.51 -4.85
C SER A 47 9.35 -14.79 -5.61
N ASN A 48 9.49 -14.74 -6.95
CA ASN A 48 9.83 -15.87 -7.81
C ASN A 48 11.13 -15.62 -8.61
N PHE A 49 12.04 -14.80 -8.07
CA PHE A 49 13.23 -14.35 -8.79
C PHE A 49 14.14 -15.53 -9.21
N GLU A 50 14.49 -15.59 -10.50
CA GLU A 50 15.23 -16.68 -11.16
C GLU A 50 14.51 -18.05 -11.10
N GLY A 51 13.18 -18.05 -11.11
CA GLY A 51 12.39 -19.29 -11.04
C GLY A 51 12.46 -19.99 -9.68
N LYS A 52 12.94 -19.27 -8.65
CA LYS A 52 13.03 -19.77 -7.27
C LYS A 52 12.16 -18.91 -6.38
N GLU A 53 11.40 -19.57 -5.53
CA GLU A 53 10.69 -18.89 -4.45
C GLU A 53 11.71 -18.21 -3.53
N ARG A 54 11.50 -16.91 -3.28
CA ARG A 54 12.36 -16.08 -2.45
C ARG A 54 11.67 -15.76 -1.14
N ASN A 55 12.46 -15.72 -0.07
CA ASN A 55 11.96 -15.31 1.25
C ASN A 55 11.66 -13.80 1.31
N GLU A 56 10.91 -13.40 2.34
CA GLU A 56 10.51 -12.00 2.54
C GLU A 56 11.71 -11.06 2.68
N GLU A 57 12.78 -11.49 3.35
CA GLU A 57 13.99 -10.66 3.50
C GLU A 57 14.57 -10.29 2.13
N PHE A 58 14.70 -11.28 1.24
CA PHE A 58 15.16 -11.03 -0.12
C PHE A 58 14.26 -10.04 -0.84
N VAL A 59 12.94 -10.25 -0.81
CA VAL A 59 11.96 -9.37 -1.49
C VAL A 59 12.05 -7.93 -0.96
N VAL A 60 12.02 -7.75 0.37
CA VAL A 60 12.05 -6.43 1.02
C VAL A 60 13.35 -5.69 0.70
N ARG A 61 14.49 -6.38 0.79
CA ARG A 61 15.81 -5.76 0.59
C ARG A 61 16.07 -5.39 -0.86
N THR A 62 15.48 -6.12 -1.80
CA THR A 62 15.69 -5.92 -3.25
C THR A 62 14.64 -5.02 -3.90
N TYR A 63 13.48 -4.77 -3.27
CA TYR A 63 12.42 -3.94 -3.85
C TYR A 63 12.90 -2.56 -4.32
N ARG A 64 13.76 -1.87 -3.56
CA ARG A 64 14.29 -0.56 -3.99
C ARG A 64 15.58 -0.66 -4.80
N PHE A 65 16.43 -1.64 -4.49
CA PHE A 65 17.83 -1.66 -4.93
C PHE A 65 18.15 -2.73 -5.98
N GLY A 66 17.17 -3.56 -6.31
CA GLY A 66 17.29 -4.70 -7.20
C GLY A 66 17.98 -5.91 -6.56
N PRO A 67 17.87 -7.09 -7.23
CA PRO A 67 18.42 -8.36 -6.75
C PRO A 67 19.92 -8.34 -6.41
N LYS A 68 20.71 -7.55 -7.16
CA LYS A 68 22.18 -7.46 -6.98
C LYS A 68 22.60 -6.91 -5.60
N LYS A 69 21.69 -6.25 -4.88
CA LYS A 69 21.94 -5.65 -3.56
C LYS A 69 21.22 -6.37 -2.42
N ALA A 70 20.75 -7.59 -2.64
CA ALA A 70 19.99 -8.37 -1.65
C ALA A 70 20.71 -8.47 -0.31
N THR A 71 22.02 -8.70 -0.28
CA THR A 71 22.82 -8.91 0.93
C THR A 71 23.61 -7.67 1.37
N HIS A 72 23.50 -6.56 0.64
CA HIS A 72 24.32 -5.37 0.90
C HIS A 72 23.92 -4.67 2.21
N LYS A 73 24.89 -4.15 2.98
CA LYS A 73 24.64 -3.52 4.29
C LYS A 73 23.62 -2.37 4.23
N SER A 74 23.59 -1.62 3.12
CA SER A 74 22.65 -0.50 2.92
C SER A 74 21.18 -0.92 2.82
N THR A 75 20.88 -2.21 2.61
CA THR A 75 19.50 -2.71 2.50
C THR A 75 18.96 -3.27 3.82
N LEU A 76 19.81 -3.43 4.83
CA LEU A 76 19.43 -4.03 6.12
C LEU A 76 18.38 -3.20 6.90
N ASP A 77 18.48 -1.87 6.85
CA ASP A 77 17.54 -0.97 7.53
C ASP A 77 16.09 -1.17 7.03
N TYR A 78 15.90 -1.47 5.75
CA TYR A 78 14.57 -1.76 5.18
C TYR A 78 13.96 -3.04 5.76
N TRP A 79 14.79 -4.08 5.93
CA TRP A 79 14.36 -5.33 6.55
C TRP A 79 14.01 -5.15 8.02
N GLN A 80 14.81 -4.40 8.78
CA GLN A 80 14.55 -4.10 10.19
C GLN A 80 13.23 -3.34 10.38
N ARG A 81 12.96 -2.34 9.52
CA ARG A 81 11.69 -1.60 9.53
C ARG A 81 10.50 -2.50 9.20
N TYR A 82 10.65 -3.38 8.21
CA TYR A 82 9.62 -4.35 7.87
C TYR A 82 9.28 -5.26 9.06
N LEU A 83 10.28 -5.82 9.74
CA LEU A 83 10.07 -6.65 10.92
C LEU A 83 9.37 -5.89 12.05
N SER A 84 9.78 -4.64 12.29
CA SER A 84 9.15 -3.77 13.29
C SER A 84 7.66 -3.55 13.00
N VAL A 85 7.30 -3.27 11.74
CA VAL A 85 5.89 -3.11 11.36
C VAL A 85 5.15 -4.44 11.47
N LYS A 86 5.74 -5.53 10.96
CA LYS A 86 5.11 -6.86 10.91
C LYS A 86 4.75 -7.38 12.29
N GLN A 87 5.61 -7.17 13.29
CA GLN A 87 5.35 -7.56 14.68
C GLN A 87 4.19 -6.78 15.33
N ASN A 88 3.90 -5.58 14.83
CA ASN A 88 2.85 -4.70 15.33
C ASN A 88 1.55 -4.76 14.53
N LEU A 89 1.48 -5.61 13.48
CA LEU A 89 0.25 -5.76 12.72
C LEU A 89 -0.79 -6.47 13.60
N PRO A 90 -2.06 -6.01 13.59
CA PRO A 90 -3.13 -6.73 14.26
C PRO A 90 -3.17 -8.14 13.71
N THR A 91 -2.90 -9.15 14.54
CA THR A 91 -3.05 -10.55 14.15
C THR A 91 -4.46 -10.71 13.63
N ARG A 92 -4.62 -11.16 12.39
CA ARG A 92 -5.93 -11.43 11.79
C ARG A 92 -6.66 -12.40 12.72
N ARG A 93 -7.55 -11.90 13.58
CA ARG A 93 -8.42 -12.73 14.40
C ARG A 93 -9.21 -13.60 13.43
N LYS A 94 -8.87 -14.89 13.38
CA LYS A 94 -9.78 -15.89 12.83
C LYS A 94 -10.94 -15.93 13.81
N ASN A 95 -12.04 -15.24 13.47
CA ASN A 95 -13.32 -15.52 14.10
C ASN A 95 -13.69 -16.94 13.65
N ILE A 96 -13.34 -17.92 14.46
CA ILE A 96 -14.00 -19.21 14.47
C ILE A 96 -15.10 -19.03 15.51
N ASP A 97 -16.34 -19.02 15.04
CA ASP A 97 -17.50 -19.11 15.91
C ASP A 97 -17.39 -20.40 16.73
N SER A 98 -17.31 -20.26 18.04
CA SER A 98 -17.62 -21.33 18.97
C SER A 98 -18.40 -20.73 20.12
N ASP A 99 -19.71 -20.80 19.94
CA ASP A 99 -20.75 -20.74 20.95
C ASP A 99 -20.37 -21.62 22.16
N SER A 100 -20.18 -21.02 23.34
CA SER A 100 -20.50 -21.65 24.62
C SER A 100 -20.42 -20.61 25.75
N SER A 101 -21.59 -20.31 26.29
CA SER A 101 -21.88 -19.63 27.55
C SER A 101 -21.16 -20.20 28.78
N VAL A 102 -20.78 -19.33 29.73
CA VAL A 102 -21.15 -19.31 31.20
C VAL A 102 -20.20 -18.35 31.99
N PRO A 103 -20.64 -17.70 33.10
CA PRO A 103 -20.10 -16.42 33.58
C PRO A 103 -19.34 -16.40 34.93
N ASN A 104 -18.58 -15.31 35.12
CA ASN A 104 -18.14 -14.57 36.34
C ASN A 104 -17.24 -15.24 37.42
N ASP A 105 -16.06 -14.63 37.70
CA ASP A 105 -15.75 -13.93 38.97
C ASP A 105 -14.44 -13.08 38.87
N PRO A 106 -14.15 -12.09 39.77
CA PRO A 106 -13.29 -10.95 39.49
C PRO A 106 -11.85 -10.99 40.09
N THR A 107 -10.88 -10.52 39.28
CA THR A 107 -9.63 -9.79 39.64
C THR A 107 -8.55 -10.49 40.52
N PRO A 108 -7.24 -10.21 40.28
CA PRO A 108 -6.62 -8.95 40.72
C PRO A 108 -5.88 -8.18 39.62
N VAL A 109 -5.88 -6.87 39.82
CA VAL A 109 -5.21 -5.82 39.07
C VAL A 109 -3.69 -6.08 39.02
N VAL A 110 -3.14 -6.25 37.83
CA VAL A 110 -1.70 -6.08 37.58
C VAL A 110 -1.52 -4.84 36.73
N SER A 111 -1.07 -3.78 37.38
CA SER A 111 -0.67 -2.52 36.78
C SER A 111 0.52 -2.75 35.84
N VAL A 112 0.26 -2.87 34.54
CA VAL A 112 1.33 -2.83 33.53
C VAL A 112 1.69 -1.36 33.32
N THR A 113 2.80 -0.96 33.91
CA THR A 113 3.45 0.33 33.70
C THR A 113 3.68 0.54 32.21
N GLN A 114 2.88 1.39 31.57
CA GLN A 114 3.14 1.90 30.23
C GLN A 114 4.44 2.70 30.28
N LYS A 115 5.56 2.06 29.93
CA LYS A 115 6.79 2.77 29.62
C LYS A 115 6.64 3.30 28.20
N THR A 116 6.00 4.45 28.10
CA THR A 116 5.98 5.32 26.92
C THR A 116 7.42 5.77 26.67
N LEU A 117 8.22 4.91 26.02
CA LEU A 117 9.53 5.28 25.51
C LEU A 117 9.31 6.04 24.21
N ASP A 118 9.64 7.33 24.26
CA ASP A 118 9.54 8.32 23.20
C ASP A 118 10.05 7.81 21.84
N LEU A 119 9.12 7.30 21.05
CA LEU A 119 9.30 6.93 19.64
C LEU A 119 9.48 8.15 18.71
N ARG A 120 9.51 9.38 19.26
CA ARG A 120 9.71 10.61 18.50
C ARG A 120 11.17 10.99 18.28
N ASP A 121 12.12 10.53 19.11
CA ASP A 121 13.51 11.02 19.04
C ASP A 121 14.46 10.16 18.20
N SER A 122 14.06 8.96 17.77
CA SER A 122 14.88 8.12 16.87
C SER A 122 14.73 8.48 15.38
N PHE A 123 13.76 9.32 15.03
CA PHE A 123 13.48 9.78 13.66
C PHE A 123 14.24 11.07 13.27
N LYS A 124 15.43 11.30 13.82
CA LYS A 124 16.34 12.38 13.39
C LYS A 124 17.42 11.88 12.41
N GLY A 125 17.01 11.04 11.46
CA GLY A 125 17.82 10.65 10.30
C GLY A 125 17.34 11.39 9.06
N SER A 126 18.22 12.20 8.49
CA SER A 126 18.05 13.04 7.29
C SER A 126 17.41 12.32 6.09
N TYR A 127 16.07 12.28 6.05
CA TYR A 127 15.29 12.06 4.83
C TYR A 127 14.12 13.03 4.84
N LYS A 128 14.42 14.30 4.54
CA LYS A 128 13.41 15.28 4.11
C LYS A 128 12.92 15.04 2.68
N GLU A 129 13.32 13.94 2.04
CA GLU A 129 12.88 13.56 0.71
C GLU A 129 12.24 12.16 0.72
N ASN A 130 10.92 12.16 0.46
CA ASN A 130 10.15 11.08 -0.17
C ASN A 130 9.51 10.00 0.74
N PHE A 131 9.01 10.36 1.92
CA PHE A 131 8.04 9.53 2.66
C PHE A 131 6.61 10.05 2.62
N VAL A 132 6.22 10.60 1.48
CA VAL A 132 4.81 10.87 1.24
C VAL A 132 4.50 10.22 -0.09
N ILE A 133 3.31 9.64 -0.19
CA ILE A 133 2.58 9.61 -1.46
C ILE A 133 2.24 11.08 -1.78
N LEU A 134 3.26 11.93 -1.90
CA LEU A 134 3.17 13.23 -2.52
C LEU A 134 3.11 12.87 -3.98
N LEU A 135 1.87 12.61 -4.38
CA LEU A 135 1.33 13.11 -5.62
C LEU A 135 2.11 14.37 -5.98
N TYR A 136 2.91 14.22 -7.03
CA TYR A 136 3.71 15.23 -7.70
C TYR A 136 3.33 16.67 -7.34
N ASP A 137 4.33 17.50 -7.01
CA ASP A 137 4.22 18.91 -6.61
C ASP A 137 2.91 19.56 -7.12
N ASN A 138 1.89 19.65 -6.26
CA ASN A 138 0.53 20.03 -6.64
C ASN A 138 0.47 21.43 -7.30
N ALA A 139 1.51 22.25 -7.10
CA ALA A 139 1.67 23.55 -7.77
C ALA A 139 1.81 23.43 -9.30
N LYS A 140 2.24 22.28 -9.84
CA LYS A 140 2.48 22.11 -11.28
C LYS A 140 1.35 21.44 -12.05
N VAL A 141 0.34 20.87 -11.39
CA VAL A 141 -0.59 19.94 -12.06
C VAL A 141 -2.04 20.39 -12.15
N GLY A 142 -2.34 21.62 -11.70
CA GLY A 142 -3.66 22.23 -11.86
C GLY A 142 -4.76 21.57 -11.01
N ASP A 143 -5.96 22.12 -11.10
CA ASP A 143 -7.11 21.77 -10.23
C ASP A 143 -7.61 20.32 -10.44
N ALA A 144 -7.34 19.75 -11.62
CA ALA A 144 -7.76 18.41 -12.01
C ALA A 144 -7.17 17.30 -11.12
N TRP A 145 -6.00 17.53 -10.52
CA TRP A 145 -5.29 16.50 -9.73
C TRP A 145 -5.82 16.33 -8.30
N LYS A 146 -6.83 17.11 -7.90
CA LYS A 146 -7.47 17.01 -6.58
C LYS A 146 -8.50 15.91 -6.48
N TYR A 147 -8.99 15.42 -7.63
CA TYR A 147 -10.11 14.49 -7.69
C TYR A 147 -9.66 13.07 -8.07
N TRP A 148 -10.30 12.09 -7.45
CA TRP A 148 -10.16 10.67 -7.78
C TRP A 148 -10.59 10.37 -9.21
N ASP A 149 -11.67 10.99 -9.68
CA ASP A 149 -12.23 10.80 -11.02
C ASP A 149 -11.24 11.18 -12.14
N SER A 150 -10.24 12.03 -11.85
CA SER A 150 -9.17 12.39 -12.79
C SER A 150 -8.01 11.39 -12.83
N ARG A 151 -7.93 10.49 -11.83
CA ARG A 151 -6.78 9.60 -11.60
C ARG A 151 -7.10 8.12 -11.69
N ALA A 152 -8.36 7.75 -11.54
CA ALA A 152 -8.85 6.40 -11.71
C ALA A 152 -9.68 6.30 -13.00
N SER A 153 -9.74 5.11 -13.60
CA SER A 153 -10.69 4.87 -14.69
C SER A 153 -12.12 4.86 -14.14
N PRO A 154 -13.15 5.06 -14.98
CA PRO A 154 -14.54 4.92 -14.54
C PRO A 154 -14.84 3.54 -13.93
N GLU A 155 -14.20 2.49 -14.42
CA GLU A 155 -14.32 1.13 -13.88
C GLU A 155 -13.72 1.04 -12.47
N ASP A 156 -12.50 1.56 -12.28
CA ASP A 156 -11.83 1.59 -10.99
C ASP A 156 -12.61 2.42 -9.96
N MET A 157 -13.20 3.53 -10.39
CA MET A 157 -14.08 4.34 -9.55
C MET A 157 -15.29 3.54 -9.09
N GLU A 158 -15.94 2.80 -9.99
CA GLU A 158 -17.09 1.97 -9.63
C GLU A 158 -16.69 0.90 -8.60
N ASP A 159 -15.51 0.31 -8.73
CA ASP A 159 -15.04 -0.69 -7.76
C ASP A 159 -14.66 -0.08 -6.40
N LEU A 160 -14.13 1.15 -6.38
CA LEU A 160 -13.95 1.90 -5.13
C LEU A 160 -15.31 2.20 -4.46
N TRP A 161 -16.32 2.58 -5.23
CA TRP A 161 -17.68 2.82 -4.71
C TRP A 161 -18.37 1.54 -4.20
N LYS A 162 -18.03 0.36 -4.75
CA LYS A 162 -18.51 -0.94 -4.24
C LYS A 162 -17.84 -1.33 -2.91
N HIS A 163 -16.68 -0.77 -2.58
CA HIS A 163 -15.96 -1.12 -1.35
C HIS A 163 -16.63 -0.53 -0.11
N SER A 164 -17.10 -1.38 0.80
CA SER A 164 -17.98 -0.95 1.91
C SER A 164 -17.38 0.12 2.82
N ASN A 165 -16.06 0.10 3.04
CA ASN A 165 -15.41 1.07 3.93
C ASN A 165 -15.18 2.41 3.23
N VAL A 166 -14.80 2.38 1.95
CA VAL A 166 -14.64 3.58 1.13
C VAL A 166 -15.99 4.26 0.92
N LEU A 167 -17.03 3.50 0.58
CA LEU A 167 -18.39 4.01 0.45
C LEU A 167 -18.85 4.75 1.71
N LYS A 168 -18.67 4.14 2.90
CA LYS A 168 -19.01 4.78 4.17
C LYS A 168 -18.23 6.06 4.39
N GLU A 169 -16.92 6.05 4.16
CA GLU A 169 -16.06 7.21 4.34
C GLU A 169 -16.43 8.37 3.41
N TRP A 170 -16.66 8.08 2.13
CA TRP A 170 -17.04 9.08 1.13
C TRP A 170 -18.44 9.64 1.39
N VAL A 171 -19.42 8.79 1.75
CA VAL A 171 -20.77 9.24 2.12
C VAL A 171 -20.75 10.11 3.38
N MET A 172 -19.99 9.73 4.40
CA MET A 172 -19.84 10.54 5.62
C MET A 172 -19.16 11.89 5.37
N SER A 173 -18.26 11.95 4.38
CA SER A 173 -17.58 13.17 3.96
C SER A 173 -18.41 14.02 2.98
N GLY A 174 -19.60 13.55 2.59
CA GLY A 174 -20.48 14.25 1.65
C GLY A 174 -20.01 14.22 0.19
N GLU A 175 -19.09 13.30 -0.14
CA GLU A 175 -18.56 13.13 -1.49
C GLU A 175 -19.63 12.60 -2.45
N LYS A 176 -19.55 13.02 -3.72
CA LYS A 176 -20.48 12.62 -4.77
C LYS A 176 -19.73 12.00 -5.94
N ARG A 177 -20.35 11.01 -6.58
CA ARG A 177 -19.83 10.43 -7.83
C ARG A 177 -19.52 11.54 -8.84
N GLY A 178 -18.32 11.51 -9.44
CA GLY A 178 -17.85 12.53 -10.38
C GLY A 178 -17.09 13.71 -9.74
N LYS A 179 -17.05 13.81 -8.41
CA LYS A 179 -16.38 14.90 -7.69
C LYS A 179 -15.69 14.43 -6.42
N VAL A 180 -15.23 13.18 -6.38
CA VAL A 180 -14.62 12.62 -5.16
C VAL A 180 -13.24 13.21 -4.98
N GLN A 181 -13.00 13.91 -3.87
CA GLN A 181 -11.70 14.52 -3.57
C GLN A 181 -10.76 13.54 -2.84
N PHE A 182 -9.45 13.74 -3.01
CA PHE A 182 -8.46 13.10 -2.14
C PHE A 182 -8.53 13.69 -0.74
N SER A 183 -8.29 12.86 0.28
CA SER A 183 -8.14 13.30 1.67
C SER A 183 -6.98 14.31 1.81
N LEU A 184 -7.13 15.30 2.68
CA LEU A 184 -6.13 16.35 2.93
C LEU A 184 -5.58 16.28 4.35
N ASP A 185 -4.25 16.32 4.50
CA ASP A 185 -3.60 16.36 5.81
C ASP A 185 -3.65 17.77 6.43
N ALA A 186 -3.09 17.92 7.64
CA ALA A 186 -3.03 19.20 8.33
C ALA A 186 -2.29 20.29 7.53
N GLU A 187 -1.38 19.90 6.64
CA GLU A 187 -0.64 20.79 5.73
C GLU A 187 -1.32 20.96 4.36
N LYS A 188 -2.58 20.51 4.21
CA LYS A 188 -3.36 20.54 2.95
C LYS A 188 -2.73 19.74 1.82
N ARG A 189 -1.92 18.74 2.14
CA ARG A 189 -1.36 17.81 1.15
C ARG A 189 -2.33 16.65 0.98
N THR A 190 -2.52 16.28 -0.27
CA THR A 190 -3.36 15.15 -0.65
C THR A 190 -2.73 13.83 -0.21
N TYR A 191 -3.51 12.95 0.40
CA TYR A 191 -3.10 11.59 0.76
C TYR A 191 -4.24 10.60 0.53
N LEU A 192 -3.91 9.30 0.59
CA LEU A 192 -4.88 8.21 0.57
C LEU A 192 -5.22 7.81 1.99
N SER A 193 -6.50 7.82 2.33
CA SER A 193 -6.94 7.31 3.62
C SER A 193 -6.61 5.82 3.77
N ARG A 194 -6.66 5.32 5.01
CA ARG A 194 -6.42 3.90 5.27
C ARG A 194 -7.41 3.00 4.53
N HIS A 195 -8.68 3.41 4.45
CA HIS A 195 -9.71 2.62 3.77
C HIS A 195 -9.53 2.68 2.26
N GLU A 196 -9.23 3.85 1.71
CA GLU A 196 -8.94 4.03 0.28
C GLU A 196 -7.72 3.20 -0.14
N LEU A 197 -6.60 3.30 0.59
CA LEU A 197 -5.39 2.54 0.27
C LEU A 197 -5.64 1.03 0.34
N LYS A 198 -6.39 0.58 1.36
CA LYS A 198 -6.76 -0.82 1.50
C LYS A 198 -7.64 -1.29 0.34
N ALA A 199 -8.65 -0.51 -0.05
CA ALA A 199 -9.53 -0.84 -1.17
C ALA A 199 -8.76 -0.92 -2.49
N VAL A 200 -7.88 0.05 -2.77
CA VAL A 200 -7.01 0.01 -3.96
C VAL A 200 -6.20 -1.28 -4.00
N ALA A 201 -5.57 -1.67 -2.89
CA ALA A 201 -4.79 -2.90 -2.83
C ALA A 201 -5.66 -4.15 -3.07
N GLU A 202 -6.83 -4.23 -2.44
CA GLU A 202 -7.76 -5.35 -2.60
C GLU A 202 -8.31 -5.46 -4.02
N ILE A 203 -8.67 -4.34 -4.65
CA ILE A 203 -9.13 -4.29 -6.06
C ILE A 203 -8.03 -4.81 -6.99
N ILE A 204 -6.81 -4.27 -6.86
CA ILE A 204 -5.68 -4.65 -7.70
C ILE A 204 -5.37 -6.15 -7.57
N VAL A 205 -5.28 -6.65 -6.34
CA VAL A 205 -5.01 -8.07 -6.09
C VAL A 205 -6.13 -8.94 -6.68
N SER A 206 -7.39 -8.58 -6.44
CA SER A 206 -8.54 -9.35 -6.89
C SER A 206 -8.66 -9.41 -8.41
N LYS A 207 -8.44 -8.28 -9.09
CA LYS A 207 -8.55 -8.19 -10.55
C LYS A 207 -7.40 -8.87 -11.29
N HIS A 208 -6.17 -8.69 -10.83
CA HIS A 208 -4.99 -8.99 -11.66
C HIS A 208 -4.10 -10.10 -11.09
N PHE A 209 -4.29 -10.48 -9.82
CA PHE A 209 -3.39 -11.41 -9.12
C PHE A 209 -4.09 -12.58 -8.44
N SER A 210 -5.43 -12.69 -8.51
CA SER A 210 -6.21 -13.79 -7.92
C SER A 210 -6.21 -15.09 -8.72
N THR A 211 -5.65 -15.13 -9.94
CA THR A 211 -5.47 -16.39 -10.67
C THR A 211 -4.23 -17.13 -10.18
N GLY A 212 -4.49 -18.04 -9.25
CA GLY A 212 -3.62 -19.14 -8.83
C GLY A 212 -4.38 -20.01 -7.85
N GLU A 213 -4.87 -21.17 -8.31
CA GLU A 213 -5.42 -22.23 -7.47
C GLU A 213 -4.60 -22.37 -6.20
N ILE A 214 -5.20 -22.02 -5.05
CA ILE A 214 -4.69 -22.49 -3.77
C ILE A 214 -5.12 -23.96 -3.71
N LYS A 215 -4.32 -24.85 -4.29
CA LYS A 215 -4.47 -26.28 -3.99
C LYS A 215 -4.11 -26.46 -2.51
N PRO A 216 -5.00 -27.13 -1.74
CA PRO A 216 -4.80 -27.37 -0.32
C PRO A 216 -3.55 -28.21 -0.03
#